data_AF-A0A8H5HM27-F1
#
_entry.id   AF-A0A8H5HM27-F1
#
_cell.length_a   1.000
_cell.length_b   1.000
_cell.length_c   1.000
_cell.angle_alpha   90.00
_cell.angle_beta   90.00
_cell.angle_gamma   90.00
#
_symmetry.space_group_name_H-M   'P 1'
#
loop_
_entity.id
_entity.type
_entity.pdbx_description
1 polymer ?
#
loop_
_entity_poly.entity_id
_entity_poly.type
_entity_poly.pdbx_seq_one_letter_code
_entity_poly.pdbx_strand_id
1 'polypeptide(L)'
;MVSSDPSNSTVLPNEQSSKTELGLQHITQAAEALRLDDPSLVGFHDALFRLSDRHMKLKLALHRAEYMQAELQTHVADLEAELALLHHWRESLGPASGAESKGSTETIEALERRRQVMIRKAKEYQTQLAQLEPATASSKIRISDLMQIQEQNKEREKEIRRKRKKLDAFRGLPANADLARLSLVQAMQDLKALSQTREELLDAMLEH
;
A
#
# COMPACT_ATOMS: atom_id res chain seq x y z
N MET A 1 48.91 -63.98 34.52
CA MET A 1 49.50 -62.67 34.18
C MET A 1 48.43 -61.86 33.49
N VAL A 2 48.14 -60.69 34.05
CA VAL A 2 47.09 -59.76 33.63
C VAL A 2 47.51 -59.12 32.30
N SER A 3 46.62 -59.07 31.32
CA SER A 3 46.67 -58.01 30.31
C SER A 3 45.26 -57.65 29.89
N SER A 4 44.95 -56.39 30.15
CA SER A 4 43.68 -55.71 30.01
C SER A 4 43.34 -55.38 28.56
N ASP A 5 42.04 -55.23 28.30
CA ASP A 5 41.50 -54.49 27.16
C ASP A 5 42.09 -53.07 27.07
N PRO A 6 41.96 -52.42 25.89
CA PRO A 6 40.89 -51.45 25.83
C PRO A 6 40.08 -51.51 24.53
N SER A 7 38.76 -51.57 24.72
CA SER A 7 37.80 -51.03 23.77
C SER A 7 37.88 -49.50 23.73
N ASN A 8 37.40 -48.95 22.61
CA ASN A 8 36.67 -47.68 22.49
C ASN A 8 37.46 -46.42 22.03
N SER A 9 37.16 -45.96 20.81
CA SER A 9 36.55 -44.63 20.56
C SER A 9 36.50 -44.37 19.05
N THR A 10 35.36 -44.68 18.43
CA THR A 10 35.06 -44.35 17.04
C THR A 10 34.53 -42.91 16.98
N VAL A 11 35.31 -42.04 16.38
CA VAL A 11 35.04 -40.60 16.22
C VAL A 11 34.23 -40.36 14.93
N LEU A 12 33.01 -39.84 15.06
CA LEU A 12 32.18 -39.32 13.96
C LEU A 12 32.11 -37.78 14.06
N PRO A 13 32.81 -36.98 13.21
CA PRO A 13 32.57 -35.53 13.17
C PRO A 13 32.39 -34.88 11.77
N ASN A 14 32.51 -35.57 10.63
CA ASN A 14 32.70 -34.86 9.35
C ASN A 14 31.45 -34.29 8.64
N GLU A 15 30.23 -34.78 8.89
CA GLU A 15 29.04 -34.29 8.16
C GLU A 15 28.46 -32.97 8.71
N GLN A 16 28.78 -32.63 9.96
CA GLN A 16 28.31 -31.39 10.58
C GLN A 16 29.21 -30.18 10.21
N SER A 17 30.50 -30.43 9.93
CA SER A 17 31.44 -29.39 9.49
C SER A 17 31.09 -28.84 8.11
N SER A 18 30.76 -29.69 7.13
CA SER A 18 30.46 -29.23 5.77
C SER A 18 29.19 -28.38 5.68
N LYS A 19 28.16 -28.71 6.47
CA LYS A 19 26.91 -27.94 6.53
C LYS A 19 27.11 -26.57 7.16
N THR A 20 27.97 -26.46 8.16
CA THR A 20 28.25 -25.19 8.85
C THR A 20 29.12 -24.27 7.99
N GLU A 21 30.09 -24.83 7.24
CA GLU A 21 30.89 -24.09 6.26
C GLU A 21 30.05 -23.49 5.12
N LEU A 22 29.13 -24.28 4.54
CA LEU A 22 28.19 -23.78 3.54
C LEU A 22 27.30 -22.67 4.12
N GLY A 23 26.75 -22.87 5.33
CA GLY A 23 25.93 -21.86 6.00
C GLY A 23 26.66 -20.54 6.24
N LEU A 24 27.93 -20.61 6.66
CA LEU A 24 28.80 -19.43 6.82
C LEU A 24 29.02 -18.71 5.49
N GLN A 25 29.31 -19.45 4.41
CA GLN A 25 29.47 -18.87 3.07
C GLN A 25 28.22 -18.10 2.61
N HIS A 26 27.03 -18.65 2.83
CA HIS A 26 25.76 -17.98 2.50
C HIS A 26 25.54 -16.71 3.31
N ILE A 27 25.90 -16.71 4.60
CA ILE A 27 25.77 -15.52 5.46
C ILE A 27 26.77 -14.44 5.04
N THR A 28 28.03 -14.79 4.71
CA THR A 28 29.00 -13.83 4.19
C THR A 28 28.56 -13.24 2.85
N GLN A 29 28.06 -14.05 1.92
CA GLN A 29 27.52 -13.56 0.64
C GLN A 29 26.32 -12.63 0.85
N ALA A 30 25.43 -12.95 1.80
CA ALA A 30 24.31 -12.09 2.15
C ALA A 30 24.78 -10.76 2.78
N ALA A 31 25.81 -10.79 3.64
CA ALA A 31 26.38 -9.60 4.25
C ALA A 31 27.02 -8.67 3.20
N GLU A 32 27.77 -9.24 2.26
CA GLU A 32 28.36 -8.50 1.15
C GLU A 32 27.29 -7.88 0.25
N ALA A 33 26.24 -8.64 -0.10
CA ALA A 33 25.13 -8.14 -0.91
C ALA A 33 24.37 -7.00 -0.22
N LEU A 34 24.21 -7.07 1.11
CA LEU A 34 23.58 -6.02 1.92
C LEU A 34 24.54 -4.90 2.33
N ARG A 35 25.83 -5.00 1.98
CA ARG A 35 26.92 -4.07 2.35
C ARG A 35 26.98 -3.81 3.86
N LEU A 36 26.95 -4.89 4.64
CA LEU A 36 27.08 -4.84 6.09
C LEU A 36 28.55 -4.93 6.49
N ASP A 37 29.02 -3.96 7.27
CA ASP A 37 30.39 -3.98 7.83
C ASP A 37 30.52 -5.04 8.94
N ASP A 38 29.44 -5.32 9.68
CA ASP A 38 29.35 -6.37 10.69
C ASP A 38 28.19 -7.34 10.39
N PRO A 39 28.44 -8.64 10.16
CA PRO A 39 27.41 -9.66 9.89
C PRO A 39 26.69 -10.11 11.18
N SER A 40 26.18 -9.15 11.95
CA SER A 40 25.34 -9.41 13.12
C SER A 40 23.90 -9.66 12.70
N LEU A 41 23.18 -10.52 13.44
CA LEU A 41 21.75 -10.79 13.22
C LEU A 41 20.92 -9.49 13.20
N VAL A 42 21.25 -8.55 14.08
CA VAL A 42 20.59 -7.24 14.15
C VAL A 42 20.88 -6.41 12.91
N GLY A 43 22.12 -6.42 12.41
CA GLY A 43 22.51 -5.75 11.17
C GLY A 43 21.77 -6.30 9.95
N PHE A 44 21.63 -7.62 9.84
CA PHE A 44 20.83 -8.26 8.79
C PHE A 44 19.36 -7.83 8.84
N HIS A 45 18.76 -7.83 10.03
CA HIS A 45 17.35 -7.46 10.18
C HIS A 45 17.11 -5.98 9.84
N ASP A 46 17.99 -5.08 10.29
CA ASP A 46 17.90 -3.65 9.96
C ASP A 46 18.14 -3.40 8.46
N ALA A 47 19.12 -4.05 7.84
CA ALA A 47 19.35 -3.94 6.39
C ALA A 47 18.17 -4.47 5.57
N LEU A 48 17.58 -5.60 5.95
CA LEU A 48 16.36 -6.13 5.32
C LEU A 48 15.18 -5.17 5.51
N PHE A 49 15.01 -4.61 6.71
CA PHE A 49 13.94 -3.65 6.98
C PHE A 49 14.13 -2.39 6.12
N ARG A 50 15.32 -1.82 6.08
CA ARG A 50 15.66 -0.67 5.22
C ARG A 50 15.45 -0.97 3.74
N LEU A 51 15.82 -2.16 3.27
CA LEU A 51 15.61 -2.57 1.89
C LEU A 51 14.12 -2.67 1.55
N SER A 52 13.32 -3.28 2.43
CA SER A 52 11.87 -3.39 2.26
C SER A 52 11.17 -2.02 2.31
N ASP A 53 11.57 -1.13 3.21
CA ASP A 53 11.06 0.23 3.29
C ASP A 53 11.41 1.04 2.03
N ARG A 54 12.66 0.95 1.56
CA ARG A 54 13.09 1.55 0.28
C ARG A 54 12.29 0.99 -0.90
N HIS A 55 12.09 -0.32 -0.94
CA HIS A 55 11.31 -0.97 -1.99
C HIS A 55 9.85 -0.46 -2.00
N MET A 56 9.21 -0.38 -0.84
CA MET A 56 7.85 0.15 -0.74
C MET A 56 7.77 1.62 -1.12
N LYS A 57 8.73 2.45 -0.69
CA LYS A 57 8.82 3.87 -1.09
C LYS A 57 8.99 4.02 -2.59
N LEU A 58 9.85 3.21 -3.21
CA LEU A 58 10.09 3.24 -4.65
C LEU A 58 8.85 2.78 -5.43
N LYS A 59 8.18 1.72 -4.98
CA LYS A 59 6.93 1.24 -5.58
C LYS A 59 5.84 2.32 -5.51
N LEU A 60 5.72 3.00 -4.37
CA LEU A 60 4.75 4.08 -4.21
C LEU A 60 5.11 5.30 -5.08
N ALA A 61 6.39 5.66 -5.17
CA ALA A 61 6.85 6.73 -6.05
C ALA A 61 6.60 6.41 -7.53
N LEU A 62 6.81 5.16 -7.94
CA LEU A 62 6.55 4.67 -9.29
C LEU A 62 5.07 4.78 -9.64
N HIS A 63 4.17 4.29 -8.78
CA HIS A 63 2.73 4.43 -9.01
C HIS A 63 2.28 5.89 -9.07
N ARG A 64 2.87 6.77 -8.24
CA ARG A 64 2.60 8.20 -8.30
C ARG A 64 3.06 8.80 -9.63
N ALA A 65 4.24 8.41 -10.12
CA ALA A 65 4.74 8.88 -11.40
C ALA A 65 3.87 8.40 -12.57
N GLU A 66 3.45 7.12 -12.57
CA GLU A 66 2.52 6.56 -13.56
C GLU A 66 1.19 7.32 -13.58
N TYR A 67 0.64 7.61 -12.40
CA TYR A 67 -0.59 8.40 -12.28
C TYR A 67 -0.43 9.82 -12.86
N MET A 68 0.63 10.52 -12.45
CA MET A 68 0.92 11.87 -12.98
C MET A 68 1.14 11.85 -14.49
N GLN A 69 1.78 10.82 -15.02
CA GLN A 69 1.98 10.66 -16.46
C GLN A 69 0.64 10.49 -17.19
N ALA A 70 -0.26 9.64 -16.68
CA ALA A 70 -1.58 9.45 -17.27
C ALA A 70 -2.40 10.75 -17.24
N GLU A 71 -2.37 11.48 -16.13
CA GLU A 71 -3.05 12.78 -15.98
C GLU A 71 -2.50 13.82 -16.97
N LEU A 72 -1.18 13.92 -17.11
CA LEU A 72 -0.55 14.81 -18.10
C LEU A 72 -0.92 14.43 -19.54
N GLN A 73 -0.98 13.14 -19.85
CA GLN A 73 -1.41 12.68 -21.18
C GLN A 73 -2.86 13.07 -21.48
N THR A 74 -3.76 12.98 -20.48
CA THR A 74 -5.14 13.44 -20.65
C THR A 74 -5.21 14.95 -20.89
N HIS A 75 -4.47 15.76 -20.13
CA HIS A 75 -4.44 17.20 -20.33
C HIS A 75 -3.83 17.62 -21.67
N VAL A 76 -2.81 16.90 -22.15
CA VAL A 76 -2.26 17.15 -23.48
C VAL A 76 -3.31 16.87 -24.55
N ALA A 77 -4.03 15.75 -24.46
CA ALA A 77 -5.11 15.44 -25.40
C ALA A 77 -6.24 16.48 -25.38
N ASP A 78 -6.61 16.98 -24.19
CA ASP A 78 -7.61 18.05 -24.03
C ASP A 78 -7.14 19.35 -24.69
N LEU A 79 -5.89 19.76 -24.45
CA LEU A 79 -5.29 20.96 -25.05
C LEU A 79 -5.16 20.84 -26.56
N GLU A 80 -4.81 19.66 -27.08
CA GLU A 80 -4.78 19.40 -28.53
C GLU A 80 -6.18 19.54 -29.15
N ALA A 81 -7.22 19.04 -28.49
CA ALA A 81 -8.60 19.21 -28.93
C ALA A 81 -9.06 20.67 -28.89
N GLU A 82 -8.71 21.42 -27.84
CA GLU A 82 -8.99 22.85 -27.73
C GLU A 82 -8.27 23.66 -28.83
N LEU A 83 -7.00 23.35 -29.10
CA LEU A 83 -6.22 23.97 -30.17
C LEU A 83 -6.83 23.68 -31.55
N ALA A 84 -7.27 22.45 -31.79
CA ALA A 84 -7.97 22.08 -33.03
C ALA A 84 -9.27 22.88 -33.19
N LEU A 85 -10.02 23.07 -32.10
CA LEU A 85 -11.25 23.86 -32.09
C LEU A 85 -10.96 25.35 -32.35
N LEU A 86 -9.91 25.91 -31.73
CA LEU A 86 -9.46 27.28 -32.01
C LEU A 86 -9.01 27.45 -33.47
N HIS A 87 -8.35 26.45 -34.05
CA HIS A 87 -7.98 26.47 -35.46
C HIS A 87 -9.22 26.44 -36.37
N HIS A 88 -10.18 25.57 -36.05
CA HIS A 88 -11.47 25.52 -36.74
C HIS A 88 -12.25 26.84 -36.63
N TRP A 89 -12.25 27.47 -35.46
CA TRP A 89 -12.87 28.78 -35.26
C TRP A 89 -12.14 29.86 -36.02
N ARG A 90 -10.81 29.86 -36.02
CA ARG A 90 -10.00 30.78 -36.82
C ARG A 90 -10.28 30.63 -38.31
N GLU A 91 -10.43 29.42 -38.83
CA GLU A 91 -10.74 29.15 -40.23
C GLU A 91 -12.17 29.57 -40.60
N SER A 92 -13.13 29.27 -39.73
CA SER A 92 -14.55 29.62 -39.96
C SER A 92 -14.87 31.09 -39.75
N LEU A 93 -14.08 31.81 -38.94
CA LEU A 93 -14.21 33.26 -38.70
C LEU A 93 -13.27 34.10 -39.57
N GLY A 94 -12.20 33.52 -40.11
CA GLY A 94 -11.30 34.15 -41.08
C GLY A 94 -11.86 34.12 -42.51
N PRO A 95 -11.21 34.82 -43.44
CA PRO A 95 -11.52 36.16 -43.95
C PRO A 95 -12.98 36.46 -44.41
N ALA A 96 -13.95 35.55 -44.24
CA ALA A 96 -15.36 35.83 -44.57
C ALA A 96 -16.02 36.88 -43.64
N SER A 97 -15.47 37.14 -42.44
CA SER A 97 -15.99 38.16 -41.52
C SER A 97 -15.23 39.50 -41.57
N GLY A 98 -14.10 39.57 -42.27
CA GLY A 98 -13.21 40.75 -42.25
C GLY A 98 -13.03 41.48 -43.58
N ALA A 99 -13.40 40.86 -44.72
CA ALA A 99 -13.14 41.43 -46.04
C ALA A 99 -14.36 42.04 -46.76
N GLU A 100 -15.57 42.00 -46.18
CA GLU A 100 -16.77 42.54 -46.83
C GLU A 100 -17.58 43.55 -45.98
N SER A 101 -17.02 44.07 -44.88
CA SER A 101 -17.60 45.26 -44.21
C SER A 101 -17.04 46.56 -44.80
N LYS A 102 -17.05 46.64 -46.13
CA LYS A 102 -17.07 47.89 -46.88
C LYS A 102 -18.17 47.80 -47.92
N GLY A 103 -19.39 48.03 -47.47
CA GLY A 103 -20.40 48.68 -48.31
C GLY A 103 -21.26 47.79 -49.22
N SER A 104 -21.72 46.62 -48.76
CA SER A 104 -22.91 46.03 -49.38
C SER A 104 -23.92 45.61 -48.34
N THR A 105 -25.11 46.17 -48.45
CA THR A 105 -26.38 45.71 -47.86
C THR A 105 -26.41 44.20 -47.68
N GLU A 106 -26.19 43.71 -46.45
CA GLU A 106 -26.59 42.36 -46.08
C GLU A 106 -28.10 42.28 -46.32
N THR A 107 -28.50 41.59 -47.39
CA THR A 107 -29.92 41.38 -47.69
C THR A 107 -30.55 40.59 -46.54
N ILE A 108 -31.77 40.94 -46.16
CA ILE A 108 -32.53 40.29 -45.06
C ILE A 108 -32.52 38.75 -45.21
N GLU A 109 -32.53 38.27 -46.45
CA GLU A 109 -32.42 36.85 -46.79
C GLU A 109 -31.10 36.19 -46.32
N ALA A 110 -29.97 36.90 -46.37
CA ALA A 110 -28.69 36.38 -45.89
C ALA A 110 -28.69 36.21 -44.37
N LEU A 111 -29.30 37.16 -43.64
CA LEU A 111 -29.51 37.07 -42.19
C LEU A 111 -30.47 35.94 -41.81
N GLU A 112 -31.55 35.74 -42.57
CA GLU A 112 -32.49 34.64 -42.35
C GLU A 112 -31.85 33.27 -42.60
N ARG A 113 -31.02 33.12 -43.65
CA ARG A 113 -30.26 31.88 -43.89
C ARG A 113 -29.27 31.62 -42.75
N ARG A 114 -28.56 32.64 -42.26
CA ARG A 114 -27.66 32.52 -41.10
C ARG A 114 -28.42 32.11 -39.84
N ARG A 115 -29.58 32.70 -39.57
CA ARG A 115 -30.45 32.33 -38.45
C ARG A 115 -30.89 30.88 -38.54
N GLN A 116 -31.30 30.41 -39.72
CA GLN A 116 -31.69 29.01 -39.93
C GLN A 116 -30.53 28.05 -39.70
N VAL A 117 -29.31 28.38 -40.16
CA VAL A 117 -28.10 27.58 -39.89
C VAL A 117 -27.82 27.51 -38.39
N MET A 118 -27.91 28.63 -37.67
CA MET A 118 -27.71 28.63 -36.22
C MET A 118 -28.77 27.81 -35.48
N ILE A 119 -30.03 27.87 -35.91
CA ILE A 119 -31.11 27.05 -35.32
C ILE A 119 -30.86 25.56 -35.56
N ARG A 120 -30.38 25.17 -36.76
CA ARG A 120 -30.03 23.77 -37.06
C ARG A 120 -28.88 23.29 -36.18
N LYS A 121 -27.80 24.06 -36.08
CA LYS A 121 -26.68 23.74 -35.18
C LYS A 121 -27.11 23.67 -33.71
N ALA A 122 -27.95 24.61 -33.24
CA ALA A 122 -28.47 24.58 -31.88
C ALA A 122 -29.27 23.29 -31.60
N LYS A 123 -30.06 22.82 -32.57
CA LYS A 123 -30.77 21.54 -32.48
C LYS A 123 -29.82 20.35 -32.47
N GLU A 124 -28.76 20.37 -33.28
CA GLU A 124 -27.71 19.34 -33.28
C GLU A 124 -26.96 19.27 -31.94
N TYR A 125 -26.65 20.40 -31.33
CA TYR A 125 -26.06 20.42 -29.98
C TYR A 125 -27.02 19.93 -28.91
N GLN A 126 -28.31 20.25 -29.05
CA GLN A 126 -29.34 19.76 -28.13
C GLN A 126 -29.52 18.24 -28.22
N THR A 127 -29.43 17.64 -29.41
CA THR A 127 -29.46 16.19 -29.57
C THR A 127 -28.19 15.53 -29.04
N GLN A 128 -27.01 16.14 -29.24
CA GLN A 128 -25.75 15.67 -28.66
C GLN A 128 -25.77 15.70 -27.12
N LEU A 129 -26.29 16.77 -26.51
CA LEU A 129 -26.49 16.86 -25.06
C LEU A 129 -27.42 15.75 -24.55
N ALA A 130 -28.55 15.53 -25.23
CA ALA A 130 -29.50 14.47 -24.87
C ALA A 130 -28.89 13.06 -24.99
N GLN A 131 -27.90 12.85 -25.86
CA GLN A 131 -27.16 11.59 -25.98
C GLN A 131 -26.09 11.41 -24.88
N LEU A 132 -25.54 12.49 -24.34
CA LEU A 132 -24.54 12.47 -23.28
C LEU A 132 -25.16 12.40 -21.87
N GLU A 133 -26.38 12.89 -21.68
CA GLU A 133 -27.12 12.75 -20.42
C GLU A 133 -27.29 11.30 -19.93
N PRO A 134 -27.67 10.31 -20.75
CA PRO A 134 -27.78 8.92 -20.29
C PRO A 134 -26.41 8.30 -19.95
N ALA A 135 -25.34 8.70 -20.65
CA ALA A 135 -23.98 8.24 -20.36
C ALA A 135 -23.46 8.77 -19.00
N THR A 136 -23.74 10.05 -18.70
CA THR A 136 -23.36 10.71 -17.44
C THR A 136 -24.31 10.42 -16.28
N ALA A 137 -25.53 9.94 -16.54
CA ALA A 137 -26.44 9.46 -15.50
C ALA A 137 -26.00 8.12 -14.87
N SER A 138 -25.23 7.30 -15.60
CA SER A 138 -24.77 5.99 -15.13
C SER A 138 -23.69 6.05 -14.03
N SER A 139 -22.98 7.18 -13.90
CA SER A 139 -21.88 7.38 -12.93
C SER A 139 -22.19 8.38 -11.82
N LYS A 140 -23.44 8.85 -11.69
CA LYS A 140 -23.87 9.67 -10.56
C LYS A 140 -24.02 8.79 -9.31
N ILE A 141 -22.88 8.39 -8.71
CA ILE A 141 -22.83 8.06 -7.29
C ILE A 141 -23.42 9.28 -6.58
N ARG A 142 -24.59 9.13 -5.98
CA ARG A 142 -25.27 10.26 -5.35
C ARG A 142 -24.50 10.62 -4.09
N ILE A 143 -24.52 11.91 -3.72
CA ILE A 143 -23.88 12.37 -2.48
C ILE A 143 -24.41 11.59 -1.27
N SER A 144 -25.68 11.14 -1.31
CA SER A 144 -26.27 10.23 -0.33
C SER A 144 -25.52 8.91 -0.19
N ASP A 145 -25.08 8.33 -1.30
CA ASP A 145 -24.43 7.02 -1.34
C ASP A 145 -23.02 7.13 -0.76
N LEU A 146 -22.32 8.23 -1.05
CA LEU A 146 -21.03 8.55 -0.43
C LEU A 146 -21.16 8.76 1.09
N MET A 147 -22.20 9.47 1.54
CA MET A 147 -22.48 9.64 2.96
C MET A 147 -22.77 8.30 3.66
N GLN A 148 -23.53 7.41 2.99
CA GLN A 148 -23.82 6.08 3.52
C GLN A 148 -22.55 5.23 3.64
N ILE A 149 -21.68 5.25 2.62
CA ILE A 149 -20.38 4.56 2.65
C ILE A 149 -19.49 5.15 3.75
N GLN A 150 -19.48 6.46 3.94
CA GLN A 150 -18.72 7.12 4.99
C GLN A 150 -19.17 6.68 6.39
N GLU A 151 -20.48 6.58 6.63
CA GLU A 151 -21.00 6.13 7.92
C GLU A 151 -20.67 4.65 8.18
N GLN A 152 -20.83 3.78 7.18
CA GLN A 152 -20.42 2.38 7.27
C GLN A 152 -18.92 2.24 7.57
N ASN A 153 -18.08 3.07 6.96
CA ASN A 153 -16.64 3.06 7.23
C ASN A 153 -16.31 3.49 8.66
N LYS A 154 -17.01 4.51 9.19
CA LYS A 154 -16.87 4.91 10.61
C LYS A 154 -17.29 3.80 11.57
N GLU A 155 -18.37 3.10 11.28
CA GLU A 155 -18.83 1.97 12.10
C GLU A 155 -17.79 0.84 12.12
N ARG A 156 -17.30 0.43 10.94
CA ARG A 156 -16.23 -0.56 10.82
C ARG A 156 -14.96 -0.14 11.54
N GLU A 157 -14.59 1.14 11.47
CA GLU A 157 -13.41 1.65 12.17
C GLU A 157 -13.58 1.56 13.70
N LYS A 158 -14.77 1.89 14.23
CA LYS A 158 -15.08 1.71 15.65
C LYS A 158 -14.96 0.23 16.06
N GLU A 159 -15.45 -0.70 15.24
CA GLU A 159 -15.31 -2.13 15.50
C GLU A 159 -13.86 -2.60 15.49
N ILE A 160 -13.07 -2.15 14.51
CA ILE A 160 -11.64 -2.46 14.42
C ILE A 160 -10.91 -1.93 15.66
N ARG A 161 -11.21 -0.70 16.10
CA ARG A 161 -10.62 -0.14 17.34
C ARG A 161 -11.00 -0.97 18.57
N ARG A 162 -12.25 -1.43 18.68
CA ARG A 162 -12.68 -2.33 19.78
C ARG A 162 -11.93 -3.67 19.73
N LYS A 163 -11.78 -4.27 18.55
CA LYS A 163 -11.03 -5.53 18.37
C LYS A 163 -9.54 -5.35 18.68
N ARG A 164 -8.93 -4.25 18.24
CA ARG A 164 -7.53 -3.90 18.59
C ARG A 164 -7.33 -3.76 20.09
N LYS A 165 -8.21 -3.02 20.79
CA LYS A 165 -8.16 -2.93 22.25
C LYS A 165 -8.26 -4.29 22.94
N LYS A 166 -9.10 -5.20 22.42
CA LYS A 166 -9.15 -6.58 22.92
C LYS A 166 -7.83 -7.30 22.67
N LEU A 167 -7.26 -7.23 21.47
CA LEU A 167 -5.97 -7.82 21.15
C LEU A 167 -4.83 -7.24 22.01
N ASP A 168 -4.85 -5.94 22.28
CA ASP A 168 -3.87 -5.28 23.14
C ASP A 168 -3.99 -5.78 24.60
N ALA A 169 -5.20 -6.05 25.09
CA ALA A 169 -5.40 -6.69 26.39
C ALA A 169 -4.87 -8.14 26.44
N PHE A 170 -4.72 -8.78 25.28
CA PHE A 170 -4.12 -10.12 25.15
C PHE A 170 -2.65 -10.08 24.69
N ARG A 171 -2.02 -8.90 24.55
CA ARG A 171 -0.57 -8.81 24.27
C ARG A 171 0.20 -9.41 25.46
N GLY A 172 0.76 -10.59 25.25
CA GLY A 172 1.52 -11.35 26.26
C GLY A 172 0.91 -12.71 26.62
N LEU A 173 -0.35 -12.97 26.23
CA LEU A 173 -0.90 -14.32 26.34
C LEU A 173 -0.57 -15.13 25.08
N PRO A 174 -0.21 -16.42 25.22
CA PRO A 174 -0.09 -17.32 24.07
C PRO A 174 -1.39 -17.35 23.27
N ALA A 175 -1.31 -17.37 21.94
CA ALA A 175 -2.48 -17.40 21.05
C ALA A 175 -3.38 -18.64 21.28
N ASN A 176 -2.82 -19.71 21.86
CA ASN A 176 -3.55 -20.93 22.21
C ASN A 176 -3.88 -20.93 23.71
N ALA A 177 -5.16 -21.08 24.05
CA ALA A 177 -5.63 -21.13 25.44
C ALA A 177 -4.98 -22.26 26.25
N ASP A 178 -4.67 -23.40 25.60
CA ASP A 178 -4.02 -24.53 26.26
C ASP A 178 -2.53 -24.25 26.57
N LEU A 179 -1.84 -23.51 25.70
CA LEU A 179 -0.47 -23.05 26.00
C LEU A 179 -0.47 -22.06 27.17
N ALA A 180 -1.47 -21.17 27.24
CA ALA A 180 -1.63 -20.25 28.37
C ALA A 180 -1.86 -20.99 29.70
N ARG A 181 -2.65 -22.08 29.68
CA ARG A 181 -2.85 -22.95 30.84
C ARG A 181 -1.56 -23.63 31.28
N LEU A 182 -0.78 -24.16 30.34
CA LEU A 182 0.51 -24.79 30.65
C LEU A 182 1.49 -23.78 31.24
N SER A 183 1.60 -22.57 30.66
CA SER A 183 2.47 -21.52 31.22
C SER A 183 2.02 -21.07 32.61
N LEU A 184 0.72 -21.06 32.90
CA LEU A 184 0.20 -20.75 34.22
C LEU A 184 0.58 -21.83 35.24
N VAL A 185 0.43 -23.11 34.87
CA VAL A 185 0.84 -24.23 35.73
C VAL A 185 2.33 -24.16 36.02
N GLN A 186 3.16 -23.87 35.02
CA GLN A 186 4.60 -23.70 35.20
C GLN A 186 4.92 -22.53 36.13
N ALA A 187 4.32 -21.35 35.91
CA ALA A 187 4.53 -20.19 36.78
C ALA A 187 4.09 -20.44 38.24
N MET A 188 3.04 -21.24 38.45
CA MET A 188 2.62 -21.65 39.80
C MET A 188 3.62 -22.58 40.47
N GLN A 189 4.24 -23.49 39.72
CA GLN A 189 5.30 -24.36 40.23
C GLN A 189 6.54 -23.55 40.63
N ASP A 190 6.97 -22.62 39.77
CA ASP A 190 8.10 -21.73 40.05
C ASP A 190 7.85 -20.86 41.29
N LEU A 191 6.64 -20.31 41.43
CA LEU A 191 6.25 -19.54 42.61
C LEU A 191 6.32 -20.39 43.89
N LYS A 192 5.88 -21.65 43.82
CA LYS A 192 5.94 -22.56 44.97
C LYS A 192 7.39 -22.87 45.35
N ALA A 193 8.26 -23.14 44.37
CA ALA A 193 9.68 -23.37 44.61
C ALA A 193 10.37 -22.14 45.23
N LEU A 194 10.05 -20.94 44.74
CA LEU A 194 10.54 -19.68 45.32
C LEU A 194 10.01 -19.45 46.75
N SER A 195 8.76 -19.81 47.02
CA SER A 195 8.21 -19.71 48.38
C SER A 195 8.90 -20.67 49.34
N GLN A 196 9.17 -21.91 48.91
CA GLN A 196 9.87 -22.91 49.71
C GLN A 196 11.30 -22.48 50.02
N THR A 197 12.07 -22.06 49.01
CA THR A 197 13.43 -21.54 49.21
C THR A 197 13.46 -20.30 50.10
N ARG A 198 12.44 -19.43 50.02
CA ARG A 198 12.27 -18.31 50.95
C ARG A 198 12.04 -18.79 52.38
N GLU A 199 11.16 -19.77 52.60
CA GLU A 199 10.90 -20.34 53.93
C GLU A 199 12.15 -21.00 54.50
N GLU A 200 12.86 -21.80 53.71
CA GLU A 200 14.14 -22.43 54.11
C GLU A 200 15.19 -21.40 54.51
N LEU A 201 15.31 -20.29 53.76
CA LEU A 201 16.21 -19.20 54.11
C LEU A 201 15.80 -18.49 55.41
N LEU A 202 14.49 -18.28 55.63
CA LEU A 202 13.99 -17.68 56.86
C LEU A 202 14.22 -18.57 58.07
N ASP A 203 14.02 -19.89 57.93
CA ASP A 203 14.31 -20.86 58.97
C ASP A 203 15.81 -20.89 59.30
N ALA A 204 16.68 -20.91 58.28
CA ALA A 204 18.13 -20.85 58.46
C ALA A 204 18.61 -19.55 59.13
N MET A 205 17.86 -18.45 58.99
CA MET A 205 18.14 -17.19 59.70
C MET A 205 17.64 -17.18 61.16
N LEU A 206 16.66 -18.01 61.52
CA LEU A 206 16.15 -18.11 62.89
C LEU A 206 16.96 -19.07 63.77
N GLU A 207 17.68 -20.02 63.16
CA GLU A 207 18.56 -20.98 63.85
C GLU A 207 19.96 -20.41 64.18
N HIS A 208 20.26 -19.17 63.74
CA HIS A 208 21.49 -18.42 64.03
C HIS A 208 21.24 -17.24 64.97
#